data_AF-A0A1A2A401-F1
#
_entry.id   AF-A0A1A2A401-F1
#
_cell.length_a   1.000
_cell.length_b   1.000
_cell.length_c   1.000
_cell.angle_alpha   90.00
_cell.angle_beta   90.00
_cell.angle_gamma   90.00
#
_symmetry.space_group_name_H-M   'P 1'
#
loop_
_entity.id
_entity.type
_entity.pdbx_description
1 polymer ?
#
loop_
_entity_poly.entity_id
_entity_poly.type
_entity_poly.pdbx_seq_one_letter_code
_entity_poly.pdbx_strand_id
1 'polypeptide(L)'
;MKVDAEGHQEEDVRRLREFNAFDKFSDGELRRLVEAAHRIARSKPWPLIHEQTPADACYIMLSGEAGVYVGQDRIAVLGPGEVIGESVLRRGQLRSATVTTTGPSEILRIERDELARLLKEIPALRETMDATVARHEPVVRAQGKPKPDRCKVNAAVPSDLVERFEEAAITAGVSVTAALEDALTQWIAAR
;
A
#
# COMPACT_ATOMS: atom_id res chain seq x y z
N MET A 1 0.56 -30.68 -25.03
CA MET A 1 1.03 -29.53 -24.22
C MET A 1 -0.10 -28.80 -23.47
N LYS A 2 -1.33 -29.36 -23.38
CA LYS A 2 -2.44 -28.84 -22.54
C LYS A 2 -2.53 -29.54 -21.16
N VAL A 3 -2.05 -30.78 -21.10
CA VAL A 3 -2.13 -31.67 -19.93
C VAL A 3 -1.35 -31.10 -18.73
N ASP A 4 -0.28 -30.37 -19.02
CA ASP A 4 0.66 -29.81 -18.06
C ASP A 4 0.09 -28.55 -17.39
N ALA A 5 -0.75 -27.78 -18.08
CA ALA A 5 -1.38 -26.57 -17.55
C ALA A 5 -2.61 -26.90 -16.69
N GLU A 6 -3.42 -27.86 -17.13
CA GLU A 6 -4.62 -28.31 -16.40
C GLU A 6 -4.26 -28.93 -15.04
N GLY A 7 -3.16 -29.70 -14.96
CA GLY A 7 -2.69 -30.30 -13.70
C GLY A 7 -2.30 -29.27 -12.63
N HIS A 8 -1.63 -28.18 -13.01
CA HIS A 8 -1.27 -27.11 -12.06
C HIS A 8 -2.48 -26.31 -11.60
N GLN A 9 -3.48 -26.11 -12.46
CA GLN A 9 -4.70 -25.39 -12.09
C GLN A 9 -5.50 -26.16 -11.03
N GLU A 10 -5.62 -27.48 -11.18
CA GLU A 10 -6.35 -28.30 -10.21
C GLU A 10 -5.61 -28.42 -8.86
N GLU A 11 -4.27 -28.38 -8.88
CA GLU A 11 -3.47 -28.23 -7.67
C GLU A 11 -3.71 -26.88 -6.99
N ASP A 12 -3.69 -25.78 -7.75
CA ASP A 12 -3.89 -24.44 -7.18
C ASP A 12 -5.31 -24.29 -6.60
N VAL A 13 -6.34 -24.86 -7.24
CA VAL A 13 -7.71 -24.91 -6.68
C VAL A 13 -7.73 -25.68 -5.35
N ARG A 14 -7.03 -26.81 -5.28
CA ARG A 14 -6.92 -27.60 -4.05
C ARG A 14 -6.23 -26.81 -2.93
N ARG A 15 -5.16 -26.08 -3.24
CA ARG A 15 -4.47 -25.23 -2.27
C ARG A 15 -5.36 -24.09 -1.78
N LEU A 16 -6.07 -23.41 -2.68
CA LEU A 16 -6.99 -22.34 -2.29
C LEU A 16 -8.08 -22.84 -1.33
N ARG A 17 -8.58 -24.07 -1.51
CA ARG A 17 -9.54 -24.72 -0.60
C ARG A 17 -9.01 -24.92 0.83
N GLU A 18 -7.70 -24.92 1.05
CA GLU A 18 -7.11 -25.08 2.39
C GLU A 18 -7.14 -23.78 3.21
N PHE A 19 -7.42 -22.64 2.56
CA PHE A 19 -7.40 -21.33 3.20
C PHE A 19 -8.81 -20.85 3.54
N ASN A 20 -9.05 -20.54 4.82
CA ASN A 20 -10.34 -20.05 5.32
C ASN A 20 -10.88 -18.82 4.56
N ALA A 21 -10.00 -18.01 3.95
CA ALA A 21 -10.39 -16.86 3.13
C ALA A 21 -11.21 -17.24 1.89
N PHE A 22 -11.17 -18.51 1.48
CA PHE A 22 -11.81 -19.03 0.28
C PHE A 22 -12.93 -20.06 0.58
N ASP A 23 -13.31 -20.27 1.84
CA ASP A 23 -14.35 -21.24 2.25
C ASP A 23 -15.71 -20.98 1.59
N LYS A 24 -15.99 -19.72 1.26
CA LYS A 24 -17.26 -19.30 0.63
C LYS A 24 -17.28 -19.49 -0.89
N PHE A 25 -16.18 -19.89 -1.50
CA PHE A 25 -16.09 -20.08 -2.95
C PHE A 25 -16.53 -21.50 -3.31
N SER A 26 -17.37 -21.62 -4.33
CA SER A 26 -17.60 -22.89 -4.99
C SER A 26 -16.37 -23.31 -5.80
N ASP A 27 -16.25 -24.61 -6.10
CA ASP A 27 -15.16 -25.11 -6.96
C ASP A 27 -15.19 -24.48 -8.36
N GLY A 28 -16.37 -24.12 -8.85
CA GLY A 28 -16.52 -23.40 -10.12
C GLY A 28 -15.89 -22.00 -10.06
N GLU A 29 -16.11 -21.28 -8.96
CA GLU A 29 -15.52 -19.95 -8.74
C GLU A 29 -14.00 -20.02 -8.53
N LEU A 30 -13.52 -21.02 -7.78
CA LEU A 30 -12.07 -21.23 -7.60
C LEU A 30 -11.38 -21.55 -8.93
N ARG A 31 -11.97 -22.40 -9.78
CA ARG A 31 -11.43 -22.68 -11.11
C ARG A 31 -11.35 -21.42 -11.96
N ARG A 32 -12.41 -20.61 -12.02
CA ARG A 32 -12.40 -19.34 -12.75
C ARG A 32 -11.34 -18.38 -12.23
N LEU A 33 -11.17 -18.29 -10.91
CA LEU A 33 -10.14 -17.46 -10.28
C LEU A 33 -8.73 -17.90 -10.70
N VAL A 34 -8.46 -19.22 -10.68
CA VAL A 34 -7.16 -19.79 -11.07
C VAL A 34 -6.93 -19.67 -12.58
N GLU A 35 -7.94 -19.87 -13.41
CA GLU A 35 -7.89 -19.71 -14.87
C GLU A 35 -7.53 -18.27 -15.29
N ALA A 36 -8.03 -17.28 -14.55
CA ALA A 36 -7.75 -15.86 -14.77
C ALA A 36 -6.41 -15.40 -14.16
N ALA A 37 -5.73 -16.27 -13.40
CA ALA A 37 -4.48 -15.94 -12.72
C ALA A 37 -3.25 -16.49 -13.45
N HIS A 38 -2.12 -15.82 -13.25
CA HIS A 38 -0.80 -16.30 -13.63
C HIS A 38 -0.03 -16.80 -12.40
N ARG A 39 0.33 -18.08 -12.41
CA ARG A 39 1.15 -18.69 -11.36
C ARG A 39 2.60 -18.23 -11.48
N ILE A 40 3.17 -17.76 -10.37
CA ILE A 40 4.55 -17.31 -10.27
C ILE A 40 5.22 -18.05 -9.11
N ALA A 41 6.29 -18.77 -9.41
CA ALA A 41 7.14 -19.42 -8.41
C ALA A 41 8.51 -18.73 -8.39
N ARG A 42 9.00 -18.37 -7.21
CA ARG A 42 10.32 -17.74 -7.00
C ARG A 42 11.05 -18.44 -5.87
N SER A 43 12.35 -18.67 -6.02
CA SER A 43 13.21 -19.27 -4.98
C SER A 43 13.92 -18.24 -4.10
N LYS A 44 13.81 -16.95 -4.43
CA LYS A 44 14.47 -15.83 -3.75
C LYS A 44 13.45 -14.74 -3.43
N PRO A 45 13.76 -13.84 -2.47
CA PRO A 45 12.98 -12.65 -2.23
C PRO A 45 12.65 -11.89 -3.52
N TRP A 46 11.40 -11.53 -3.69
CA TRP A 46 10.89 -10.90 -4.90
C TRP A 46 9.91 -9.78 -4.55
N PRO A 47 10.14 -8.54 -5.03
CA PRO A 47 9.19 -7.46 -4.82
C PRO A 47 7.92 -7.69 -5.66
N LEU A 48 6.80 -7.87 -4.97
CA LEU A 48 5.47 -7.99 -5.55
C LEU A 48 4.89 -6.62 -5.89
N ILE A 49 5.10 -5.67 -4.99
CA ILE A 49 4.50 -4.34 -5.02
C ILE A 49 5.56 -3.34 -4.60
N HIS A 50 5.61 -2.21 -5.30
CA HIS A 50 6.40 -1.05 -4.89
C HIS A 50 5.48 0.06 -4.36
N GLU A 51 5.89 0.72 -3.28
CA GLU A 51 5.21 1.91 -2.78
C GLU A 51 5.18 3.02 -3.86
N GLN A 52 4.12 3.83 -3.86
CA GLN A 52 3.92 4.97 -4.76
C GLN A 52 3.86 4.62 -6.26
N THR A 53 3.62 3.36 -6.61
CA THR A 53 3.33 2.96 -8.00
C THR A 53 1.83 2.81 -8.26
N PRO A 54 1.37 2.91 -9.51
CA PRO A 54 0.02 2.52 -9.88
C PRO A 54 -0.24 1.05 -9.56
N ALA A 55 -1.48 0.72 -9.18
CA ALA A 55 -1.88 -0.68 -9.07
C ALA A 55 -2.18 -1.28 -10.44
N ASP A 56 -1.55 -2.38 -10.78
CA ASP A 56 -1.73 -3.08 -12.06
C ASP A 56 -2.25 -4.51 -11.88
N ALA A 57 -1.99 -5.13 -10.73
CA ALA A 57 -2.43 -6.48 -10.39
C ALA A 57 -2.74 -6.65 -8.89
N CYS A 58 -3.49 -7.68 -8.52
CA CYS A 58 -3.51 -8.22 -7.16
C CYS A 58 -2.83 -9.59 -7.11
N TYR A 59 -2.49 -10.04 -5.91
CA TYR A 59 -1.78 -11.30 -5.70
C TYR A 59 -2.47 -12.14 -4.63
N ILE A 60 -2.39 -13.45 -4.76
CA ILE A 60 -2.80 -14.41 -3.72
C ILE A 60 -1.59 -15.27 -3.39
N MET A 61 -1.21 -15.32 -2.12
CA MET A 61 -0.08 -16.13 -1.67
C MET A 61 -0.50 -17.60 -1.51
N LEU A 62 0.11 -18.51 -2.27
CA LEU A 62 -0.11 -19.96 -2.13
C LEU A 62 0.86 -20.61 -1.15
N SER A 63 2.10 -20.11 -1.10
CA SER A 63 3.14 -20.59 -0.18
C SER A 63 4.21 -19.53 0.07
N GLY A 64 4.90 -19.65 1.20
CA GLY A 64 5.93 -18.71 1.65
C GLY A 64 5.38 -17.55 2.47
N GLU A 65 6.19 -16.50 2.61
CA GLU A 65 5.85 -15.30 3.37
C GLU A 65 6.26 -14.04 2.61
N ALA A 66 5.58 -12.92 2.90
CA ALA A 66 5.95 -11.60 2.41
C ALA A 66 5.99 -10.56 3.54
N GLY A 67 6.98 -9.68 3.50
CA GLY A 67 7.02 -8.49 4.34
C GLY A 67 6.32 -7.32 3.68
N VAL A 68 5.57 -6.55 4.47
CA VAL A 68 4.98 -5.28 4.07
C VAL A 68 5.84 -4.16 4.67
N TYR A 69 6.25 -3.22 3.83
CA TYR A 69 7.19 -2.16 4.18
C TYR A 69 6.65 -0.79 3.79
N VAL A 70 6.78 0.18 4.68
CA VAL A 70 6.57 1.61 4.38
C VAL A 70 7.88 2.33 4.60
N GLY A 71 8.46 2.89 3.53
CA GLY A 71 9.84 3.36 3.58
C GLY A 71 10.83 2.21 3.86
N GLN A 72 11.40 2.17 5.07
CA GLN A 72 12.35 1.11 5.49
C GLN A 72 11.78 0.22 6.60
N ASP A 73 10.64 0.59 7.17
CA ASP A 73 10.08 -0.09 8.32
C ASP A 73 9.20 -1.26 7.86
N ARG A 74 9.46 -2.46 8.39
CA ARG A 74 8.60 -3.62 8.18
C ARG A 74 7.44 -3.54 9.17
N ILE A 75 6.25 -3.33 8.63
CA ILE A 75 5.04 -3.09 9.43
C ILE A 75 4.15 -4.31 9.59
N ALA A 76 4.26 -5.29 8.68
CA ALA A 76 3.48 -6.51 8.72
C ALA A 76 4.18 -7.68 8.00
N VAL A 77 3.66 -8.89 8.25
CA VAL A 77 4.02 -10.12 7.54
C VAL A 77 2.75 -10.76 7.02
N LEU A 78 2.77 -11.16 5.75
CA LEU A 78 1.69 -11.85 5.06
C LEU A 78 2.12 -13.28 4.79
N GLY A 79 1.17 -14.21 4.87
CA GLY A 79 1.38 -15.64 4.67
C GLY A 79 0.43 -16.23 3.64
N PRO A 80 0.39 -17.57 3.51
CA PRO A 80 -0.48 -18.27 2.58
C PRO A 80 -1.97 -17.96 2.83
N GLY A 81 -2.73 -17.84 1.74
CA GLY A 81 -4.15 -17.48 1.76
C GLY A 81 -4.44 -15.97 1.82
N GLU A 82 -3.42 -15.13 2.06
CA GLU A 82 -3.56 -13.68 2.03
C GLU A 82 -3.74 -13.16 0.59
N VAL A 83 -4.66 -12.21 0.43
CA VAL A 83 -4.84 -11.42 -0.79
C VAL A 83 -4.09 -10.10 -0.63
N ILE A 84 -3.24 -9.76 -1.60
CA ILE A 84 -2.29 -8.66 -1.52
C ILE A 84 -2.54 -7.65 -2.64
N GLY A 85 -2.54 -6.35 -2.29
CA GLY A 85 -2.67 -5.25 -3.27
C GLY A 85 -4.11 -4.86 -3.60
N GLU A 86 -5.06 -5.39 -2.83
CA GLU A 86 -6.51 -5.25 -2.93
C GLU A 86 -7.02 -3.83 -2.60
N SER A 87 -6.28 -3.09 -1.76
CA SER A 87 -6.67 -1.76 -1.29
C SER A 87 -6.71 -0.70 -2.40
N VAL A 88 -5.77 -0.77 -3.35
CA VAL A 88 -5.57 0.31 -4.33
C VAL A 88 -6.50 0.19 -5.54
N LEU A 89 -6.91 -1.03 -5.88
CA LEU A 89 -7.80 -1.28 -7.01
C LEU A 89 -9.21 -0.71 -6.78
N ARG A 90 -9.60 -0.49 -5.52
CA ARG A 90 -10.88 0.16 -5.16
C ARG A 90 -10.83 1.69 -5.11
N ARG A 91 -9.72 2.28 -4.66
CA ARG A 91 -9.64 3.72 -4.35
C ARG A 91 -9.00 4.57 -5.45
N GLY A 92 -8.38 3.95 -6.46
CA GLY A 92 -7.69 4.67 -7.53
C GLY A 92 -6.47 5.46 -7.05
N GLN A 93 -5.95 5.14 -5.86
CA GLN A 93 -4.78 5.77 -5.27
C GLN A 93 -3.47 5.09 -5.74
N LEU A 94 -2.32 5.52 -5.25
CA LEU A 94 -1.05 4.80 -5.44
C LEU A 94 -0.90 3.70 -4.37
N ARG A 95 0.01 2.75 -4.61
CA ARG A 95 0.41 1.72 -3.63
C ARG A 95 0.93 2.36 -2.35
N SER A 96 0.31 2.02 -1.21
CA SER A 96 0.62 2.59 0.11
C SER A 96 1.86 1.99 0.77
N ALA A 97 2.27 0.79 0.35
CA ALA A 97 3.40 0.05 0.90
C ALA A 97 4.09 -0.77 -0.20
N THR A 98 5.37 -1.07 0.02
CA THR A 98 6.12 -2.08 -0.73
C THR A 98 5.83 -3.45 -0.12
N VAL A 99 5.62 -4.47 -0.94
CA VAL A 99 5.44 -5.85 -0.48
C VAL A 99 6.47 -6.72 -1.17
N THR A 100 7.26 -7.47 -0.41
CA THR A 100 8.36 -8.29 -0.90
C THR A 100 8.32 -9.65 -0.23
N THR A 101 8.40 -10.72 -1.02
CA THR A 101 8.53 -12.08 -0.46
C THR A 101 9.85 -12.20 0.29
N THR A 102 9.87 -12.93 1.42
CA THR A 102 11.08 -13.06 2.26
C THR A 102 11.95 -14.25 1.87
N GLY A 103 11.47 -15.12 0.98
CA GLY A 103 12.15 -16.34 0.56
C GLY A 103 11.41 -17.07 -0.58
N PRO A 104 11.62 -18.40 -0.71
CA PRO A 104 10.87 -19.22 -1.67
C PRO A 104 9.36 -19.05 -1.51
N SER A 105 8.66 -18.80 -2.62
CA SER A 105 7.24 -18.45 -2.62
C SER A 105 6.55 -18.83 -3.92
N GLU A 106 5.27 -19.21 -3.80
CA GLU A 106 4.36 -19.45 -4.92
C GLU A 106 3.13 -18.55 -4.79
N ILE A 107 2.75 -17.93 -5.89
CA ILE A 107 1.86 -16.76 -5.88
C ILE A 107 1.00 -16.77 -7.14
N LEU A 108 -0.28 -16.47 -7.00
CA LEU A 108 -1.16 -16.21 -8.13
C LEU A 108 -1.20 -14.69 -8.36
N ARG A 109 -0.91 -14.24 -9.58
CA ARG A 109 -1.03 -12.84 -10.00
C ARG A 109 -2.25 -12.68 -10.89
N ILE A 110 -3.14 -11.77 -10.54
CA ILE A 110 -4.35 -11.46 -11.31
C ILE A 110 -4.26 -10.01 -11.77
N GLU A 111 -4.27 -9.80 -13.08
CA GLU A 111 -4.22 -8.46 -13.67
C GLU A 111 -5.48 -7.66 -13.34
N ARG A 112 -5.36 -6.32 -13.32
CA ARG A 112 -6.45 -5.39 -12.99
C ARG A 112 -7.74 -5.68 -13.75
N ASP A 113 -7.64 -5.91 -15.06
CA ASP A 113 -8.82 -6.07 -15.92
C ASP A 113 -9.53 -7.40 -15.67
N GLU A 114 -8.77 -8.48 -15.45
CA GLU A 114 -9.32 -9.78 -15.07
C GLU A 114 -9.93 -9.73 -13.66
N LEU A 115 -9.27 -9.07 -12.72
CA LEU A 115 -9.84 -8.87 -11.38
C LEU A 115 -11.16 -8.10 -11.45
N ALA A 116 -11.25 -7.06 -12.28
CA ALA A 116 -12.48 -6.29 -12.44
C ALA A 116 -13.63 -7.13 -13.02
N ARG A 117 -13.33 -8.13 -13.85
CA ARG A 117 -14.32 -9.11 -14.34
C ARG A 117 -14.73 -10.08 -13.23
N LEU A 118 -13.75 -10.71 -12.57
CA LEU A 118 -13.99 -11.66 -11.47
C LEU A 118 -14.81 -11.03 -10.33
N LEU A 119 -14.56 -9.77 -9.98
CA LEU A 119 -15.32 -9.04 -8.94
C LEU A 119 -16.79 -8.80 -9.30
N LYS A 120 -17.17 -8.89 -10.57
CA LYS A 120 -18.58 -8.83 -11.01
C LYS A 120 -19.22 -10.22 -11.02
N GLU A 121 -18.43 -11.26 -11.27
CA GLU A 121 -18.91 -12.63 -11.43
C GLU A 121 -18.90 -13.45 -10.13
N ILE A 122 -18.00 -13.11 -9.20
CA ILE A 122 -17.73 -13.87 -7.97
C ILE A 122 -17.97 -12.95 -6.76
N PRO A 123 -19.18 -12.93 -6.19
CA PRO A 123 -19.48 -12.13 -4.99
C PRO A 123 -18.57 -12.47 -3.81
N ALA A 124 -18.22 -13.75 -3.62
CA ALA A 124 -17.33 -14.20 -2.56
C ALA A 124 -15.94 -13.54 -2.63
N LEU A 125 -15.41 -13.28 -3.84
CA LEU A 125 -14.13 -12.59 -4.02
C LEU A 125 -14.18 -11.15 -3.53
N ARG A 126 -15.28 -10.45 -3.81
CA ARG A 126 -15.51 -9.10 -3.31
C ARG A 126 -15.54 -9.08 -1.79
N GLU A 127 -16.30 -9.99 -1.18
CA GLU A 127 -16.39 -10.11 0.27
C GLU A 127 -15.03 -10.41 0.91
N THR A 128 -14.26 -11.36 0.37
CA THR A 128 -12.93 -11.69 0.87
C THR A 128 -12.01 -10.49 0.78
N MET A 129 -12.00 -9.78 -0.36
CA MET A 129 -11.21 -8.56 -0.50
C MET A 129 -11.66 -7.44 0.45
N ASP A 130 -12.96 -7.25 0.66
CA ASP A 130 -13.48 -6.25 1.62
C ASP A 130 -13.07 -6.61 3.06
N ALA A 131 -13.13 -7.89 3.42
CA ALA A 131 -12.70 -8.39 4.72
C ALA A 131 -11.19 -8.19 4.93
N THR A 132 -10.36 -8.43 3.91
CA THR A 132 -8.92 -8.16 3.96
C THR A 132 -8.64 -6.67 4.18
N VAL A 133 -9.34 -5.76 3.50
CA VAL A 133 -9.19 -4.30 3.74
C VAL A 133 -9.69 -3.89 5.12
N ALA A 134 -10.74 -4.52 5.64
CA ALA A 134 -11.21 -4.23 6.99
C ALA A 134 -10.19 -4.66 8.05
N ARG A 135 -9.43 -5.74 7.79
CA ARG A 135 -8.34 -6.21 8.66
C ARG A 135 -7.08 -5.35 8.53
N HIS A 136 -6.79 -4.87 7.32
CA HIS A 136 -5.67 -3.99 7.04
C HIS A 136 -6.13 -2.54 7.21
N GLU A 137 -5.94 -2.02 8.42
CA GLU A 137 -6.06 -0.59 8.66
C GLU A 137 -5.20 0.13 7.60
N PRO A 138 -5.75 1.09 6.83
CA PRO A 138 -4.96 1.80 5.86
C PRO A 138 -3.76 2.32 6.62
N VAL A 139 -2.56 1.95 6.18
CA VAL A 139 -1.33 2.56 6.63
C VAL A 139 -1.33 3.95 6.02
N VAL A 140 -2.21 4.79 6.56
CA VAL A 140 -2.12 6.23 6.46
C VAL A 140 -0.78 6.49 7.11
N ARG A 141 0.21 6.92 6.31
CA ARG A 141 1.38 7.53 6.89
C ARG A 141 0.86 8.56 7.89
N ALA A 142 1.02 8.29 9.18
CA ALA A 142 1.11 9.34 10.16
C ALA A 142 2.40 10.10 9.82
N GLN A 143 2.30 10.94 8.78
CA GLN A 143 3.27 11.93 8.34
C GLN A 143 4.63 11.35 7.90
N GLY A 144 5.26 12.02 6.94
CA GLY A 144 6.62 11.67 6.50
C GLY A 144 7.62 11.72 7.66
N LYS A 145 8.85 11.27 7.40
CA LYS A 145 10.06 11.49 8.23
C LYS A 145 9.87 12.66 9.22
N PRO A 146 10.24 12.51 10.51
CA PRO A 146 10.10 13.59 11.49
C PRO A 146 10.59 14.88 10.85
N LYS A 147 9.68 15.86 10.76
CA LYS A 147 9.96 17.14 10.14
C LYS A 147 11.24 17.63 10.80
N PRO A 148 12.32 17.91 10.05
CA PRO A 148 13.55 18.33 10.69
C PRO A 148 13.23 19.55 11.53
N ASP A 149 13.87 19.66 12.71
CA ASP A 149 13.64 20.75 13.67
C ASP A 149 13.71 22.12 12.99
N ARG A 150 14.42 22.22 11.86
CA ARG A 150 14.49 23.40 11.01
C ARG A 150 14.33 23.02 9.54
N CYS A 151 13.35 23.63 8.86
CA CYS A 151 13.20 23.59 7.40
C CYS A 151 13.57 24.96 6.81
N LYS A 152 14.21 24.99 5.64
CA LYS A 152 14.41 26.23 4.90
C LYS A 152 13.13 26.59 4.16
N VAL A 153 12.68 27.83 4.32
CA VAL A 153 11.64 28.42 3.47
C VAL A 153 12.31 28.91 2.19
N ASN A 154 11.88 28.42 1.03
CA ASN A 154 12.45 28.83 -0.26
C ASN A 154 11.70 30.07 -0.80
N ALA A 155 11.96 31.23 -0.20
CA ALA A 155 11.41 32.51 -0.61
C ALA A 155 12.49 33.60 -0.55
N ALA A 156 12.53 34.48 -1.55
CA ALA A 156 13.32 35.70 -1.48
C ALA A 156 12.50 36.76 -0.73
N VAL A 157 13.03 37.25 0.39
CA VAL A 157 12.39 38.30 1.20
C VAL A 157 13.14 39.62 0.96
N PRO A 158 12.44 40.75 0.69
CA PRO A 158 13.09 42.06 0.58
C PRO A 158 13.86 42.42 1.85
N SER A 159 15.05 43.02 1.70
CA SER A 159 15.94 43.35 2.84
C SER A 159 15.31 44.34 3.81
N ASP A 160 14.57 45.33 3.31
CA ASP A 160 13.88 46.34 4.13
C ASP A 160 12.82 45.70 5.05
N LEU A 161 12.18 44.63 4.59
CA LEU A 161 11.20 43.91 5.38
C LEU A 161 11.85 43.10 6.51
N VAL A 162 13.03 42.51 6.24
CA VAL A 162 13.80 41.78 7.26
C VAL A 162 14.25 42.73 8.35
N GLU A 163 14.85 43.87 7.99
CA GLU A 163 15.34 44.87 8.94
C GLU A 163 14.23 45.39 9.86
N ARG A 164 13.09 45.79 9.28
CA ARG A 164 11.92 46.26 10.05
C ARG A 164 11.38 45.20 11.01
N PHE A 165 11.43 43.92 10.61
CA PHE A 165 10.98 42.82 11.44
C PHE A 165 11.93 42.57 12.61
N GLU A 166 13.25 42.61 12.37
CA GLU A 166 14.26 42.48 13.41
C GLU A 166 14.20 43.63 14.43
N GLU A 167 14.04 44.87 13.98
CA GLU A 167 13.85 46.04 14.84
C GLU A 167 12.58 45.91 15.71
N ALA A 168 11.48 45.44 15.13
CA ALA A 168 10.24 45.20 15.86
C ALA A 168 10.40 44.11 16.93
N ALA A 169 11.10 43.01 16.61
CA ALA A 169 11.39 41.95 17.57
C ALA A 169 12.24 42.45 18.74
N ILE A 170 13.30 43.23 18.46
CA ILE A 170 14.16 43.85 19.47
C ILE A 170 13.34 44.79 20.36
N THR A 171 12.50 45.63 19.77
CA THR A 171 11.66 46.59 20.50
C THR A 171 10.66 45.86 21.43
N ALA A 172 10.14 44.72 20.98
CA ALA A 172 9.26 43.86 21.77
C ALA A 172 10.02 42.99 22.80
N GLY A 173 11.36 43.03 22.82
CA GLY A 173 12.19 42.26 23.75
C GLY A 173 12.18 40.74 23.50
N VAL A 174 11.86 40.32 22.27
CA VAL A 174 11.78 38.90 21.88
C VAL A 174 12.80 38.56 20.80
N SER A 175 13.19 37.29 20.70
CA SER A 175 14.05 36.85 19.60
C SER A 175 13.30 36.91 18.27
N VAL A 176 14.03 37.09 17.17
CA VAL A 176 13.47 37.07 15.80
C VAL A 176 12.70 35.77 15.53
N THR A 177 13.20 34.63 16.02
CA THR A 177 12.53 33.33 15.92
C THR A 177 11.17 33.34 16.64
N ALA A 178 11.12 33.85 17.88
CA ALA A 178 9.90 33.91 18.66
C ALA A 178 8.88 34.90 18.07
N ALA A 179 9.35 36.05 17.58
CA ALA A 179 8.50 37.00 16.85
C ALA A 179 7.92 36.36 15.58
N LEU A 180 8.70 35.56 14.85
CA LEU A 180 8.25 34.88 13.63
C LEU A 180 7.20 33.82 13.95
N GLU A 181 7.40 33.04 15.02
CA GLU A 181 6.42 32.05 15.48
C GLU A 181 5.09 32.68 15.89
N ASP A 182 5.13 33.78 16.65
CA ASP A 182 3.93 34.52 17.06
C ASP A 182 3.20 35.13 15.86
N ALA A 183 3.93 35.80 14.96
CA ALA A 183 3.36 36.38 13.74
C ALA A 183 2.69 35.32 12.85
N LEU A 184 3.33 34.15 12.67
CA LEU A 184 2.73 33.03 11.92
C LEU A 184 1.47 32.50 12.59
N THR A 185 1.50 32.37 13.92
CA THR A 185 0.36 31.87 14.70
C THR A 185 -0.84 32.80 14.57
N GLN A 186 -0.63 34.11 14.74
CA GLN A 186 -1.67 35.12 14.59
C GLN A 186 -2.20 35.19 13.15
N TRP A 187 -1.32 35.07 12.15
CA TRP A 187 -1.72 35.09 10.75
C TRP A 187 -2.61 33.90 10.36
N ILE A 188 -2.29 32.69 10.86
CA ILE A 188 -3.12 31.50 10.65
C ILE A 188 -4.45 31.63 11.38
N ALA A 189 -4.44 32.13 12.63
CA ALA A 189 -5.66 32.29 13.42
C ALA A 189 -6.62 33.37 12.87
N ALA A 190 -6.09 34.33 12.10
CA ALA A 190 -6.86 35.39 11.46
C ALA A 190 -7.49 34.99 10.11
N ARG A 191 -7.42 33.71 9.71
CA ARG A 191 -7.82 33.21 8.39
C ARG A 191 -8.78 32.03 8.47
#